data_AF-A0A8D1CX20-F1
#
_entry.id   AF-A0A8D1CX20-F1
#
_cell.length_a   1.000
_cell.length_b   1.000
_cell.length_c   1.000
_cell.angle_alpha   90.00
_cell.angle_beta   90.00
_cell.angle_gamma   90.00
#
_symmetry.space_group_name_H-M   'P 1'
#
loop_
_entity.id
_entity.type
_entity.pdbx_description
1 polymer ?
#
loop_
_entity_poly.entity_id
_entity_poly.type
_entity_poly.pdbx_seq_one_letter_code
_entity_poly.pdbx_strand_id
1 'polypeptide(L)'
;MAKGKDKERIPKAAREKQSINYKGTSIRLSADFSTETLQARREWQDIFKVLKGKNLQPRILYPAIISFKVEGEIKNFSNKQKLKEYSNTKPILKKYGNSFSKLTKKKKKREREQRKRRIRMEETTTGKQSLK
;
A
#
# COMPACT_ATOMS: atom_id res chain seq x y z
N MET A 1 -6.78 10.44 -26.64
CA MET A 1 -6.22 9.91 -25.37
C MET A 1 -5.94 11.06 -24.42
N ALA A 2 -6.47 11.06 -23.20
CA ALA A 2 -6.18 12.11 -22.22
C ALA A 2 -4.68 12.18 -21.92
N LYS A 3 -4.12 13.38 -21.89
CA LYS A 3 -2.68 13.59 -21.69
C LYS A 3 -2.30 13.04 -20.31
N GLY A 4 -1.17 12.34 -20.18
CA GLY A 4 -0.76 11.69 -18.91
C GLY A 4 -0.77 12.61 -17.68
N LYS A 5 -0.65 13.94 -17.89
CA LYS A 5 -0.76 14.99 -16.86
C LYS A 5 -2.14 15.04 -16.18
N ASP A 6 -3.22 14.72 -16.89
CA ASP A 6 -4.58 14.82 -16.36
C ASP A 6 -4.89 13.68 -15.38
N LYS A 7 -4.22 12.53 -15.55
CA LYS A 7 -4.32 11.35 -14.67
C LYS A 7 -3.81 11.61 -13.26
N GLU A 8 -2.95 12.60 -13.05
CA GLU A 8 -2.50 13.03 -11.73
C GLU A 8 -3.27 14.25 -11.22
N ARG A 9 -3.57 15.21 -12.09
CA ARG A 9 -4.24 16.47 -11.71
C ARG A 9 -5.66 16.26 -11.21
N ILE A 10 -6.47 15.44 -11.89
CA ILE A 10 -7.89 15.23 -11.53
C ILE A 10 -8.01 14.54 -10.16
N PRO A 11 -7.33 13.41 -9.88
CA PRO A 11 -7.38 12.79 -8.55
C PRO A 11 -6.74 13.66 -7.46
N LYS A 12 -5.81 14.55 -7.80
CA LYS A 12 -5.21 15.50 -6.84
C LYS A 12 -6.23 16.57 -6.43
N ALA A 13 -6.85 17.25 -7.41
CA ALA A 13 -7.90 18.24 -7.15
C ALA A 13 -9.09 17.62 -6.39
N ALA A 14 -9.46 16.39 -6.72
CA ALA A 14 -10.47 15.61 -6.01
C ALA A 14 -10.16 15.43 -4.52
N ARG A 15 -8.90 15.14 -4.18
CA ARG A 15 -8.46 14.97 -2.77
C ARG A 15 -8.40 16.29 -2.02
N GLU A 16 -7.99 17.37 -2.69
CA GLU A 16 -7.97 18.71 -2.11
C GLU A 16 -9.38 19.19 -1.77
N LYS A 17 -10.36 18.90 -2.64
CA LYS A 17 -11.77 19.24 -2.40
C LYS A 17 -12.43 18.36 -1.33
N GLN A 18 -11.93 17.15 -1.10
CA GLN A 18 -12.42 16.12 -0.15
C GLN A 18 -13.86 15.61 -0.39
N SER A 19 -14.77 16.45 -0.88
CA SER A 19 -16.14 16.14 -1.26
C SER A 19 -16.36 16.43 -2.75
N ILE A 20 -16.79 15.42 -3.50
CA ILE A 20 -17.21 15.57 -4.88
C ILE A 20 -18.63 15.04 -4.96
N ASN A 21 -19.57 15.91 -5.34
CA ASN A 21 -20.97 15.54 -5.46
C ASN A 21 -21.40 15.67 -6.93
N TYR A 22 -22.15 14.70 -7.43
CA TYR A 22 -22.81 14.77 -8.72
C TYR A 22 -24.28 14.42 -8.53
N LYS A 23 -25.17 15.35 -8.92
CA LYS A 23 -26.63 15.19 -8.76
C LYS A 23 -27.05 14.79 -7.33
N GLY A 24 -26.42 15.39 -6.31
CA GLY A 24 -26.69 15.10 -4.90
C GLY A 24 -25.98 13.87 -4.31
N THR A 25 -25.35 13.03 -5.13
CA THR A 25 -24.64 11.83 -4.67
C THR A 25 -23.14 12.09 -4.54
N SER A 26 -22.55 11.72 -3.40
CA SER A 26 -21.10 11.78 -3.22
C SER A 26 -20.39 10.73 -4.07
N ILE A 27 -19.44 11.16 -4.90
CA ILE A 27 -18.64 10.30 -5.79
C ILE A 27 -17.19 10.32 -5.33
N ARG A 28 -16.54 9.15 -5.42
CA ARG A 28 -15.11 9.01 -5.14
C ARG A 28 -14.34 8.75 -6.42
N LEU A 29 -13.55 9.74 -6.86
CA LEU A 29 -12.64 9.57 -7.99
C LEU A 29 -11.39 8.80 -7.55
N SER A 30 -11.15 7.67 -8.20
CA SER A 30 -9.94 6.85 -8.02
C SER A 30 -9.28 6.63 -9.39
N ALA A 31 -7.97 6.46 -9.40
CA ALA A 31 -7.25 6.17 -10.64
C ALA A 31 -7.32 4.66 -10.93
N ASP A 32 -7.55 4.32 -12.20
CA ASP A 32 -7.52 2.94 -12.67
C ASP A 32 -6.07 2.46 -12.77
N PHE A 33 -5.75 1.43 -11.99
CA PHE A 33 -4.42 0.86 -11.88
C PHE A 33 -4.45 -0.60 -12.33
N SER A 34 -3.38 -1.06 -12.97
CA SER A 34 -3.18 -2.50 -13.21
C SER A 34 -3.13 -3.27 -11.88
N THR A 35 -3.41 -4.57 -11.92
CA THR A 35 -3.36 -5.46 -10.76
C THR A 35 -1.99 -5.41 -10.07
N GLU A 36 -0.91 -5.39 -10.84
CA GLU A 36 0.47 -5.22 -10.35
C GLU A 36 0.66 -3.89 -9.60
N THR A 37 0.18 -2.79 -10.19
CA THR A 37 0.28 -1.45 -9.58
C THR A 37 -0.54 -1.37 -8.29
N LEU A 38 -1.72 -1.98 -8.26
CA LEU A 38 -2.55 -2.07 -7.06
C LEU A 38 -1.85 -2.86 -5.95
N GLN A 39 -1.18 -3.97 -6.29
CA GLN A 39 -0.42 -4.76 -5.34
C GLN A 39 0.76 -3.97 -4.76
N ALA A 40 1.55 -3.31 -5.61
CA ALA A 40 2.65 -2.45 -5.17
C ALA A 40 2.15 -1.33 -4.23
N ARG A 41 1.02 -0.68 -4.56
CA ARG A 41 0.39 0.33 -3.69
C ARG A 41 -0.03 -0.24 -2.34
N ARG A 42 -0.58 -1.46 -2.28
CA ARG A 42 -0.94 -2.11 -1.01
C ARG A 42 0.29 -2.35 -0.14
N GLU A 43 1.43 -2.73 -0.73
CA GLU A 43 2.68 -2.85 0.02
C GLU A 43 3.17 -1.50 0.55
N TRP A 44 3.03 -0.44 -0.24
CA TRP A 44 3.35 0.91 0.19
C TRP A 44 2.45 1.42 1.33
N GLN A 45 1.19 0.97 1.44
CA GLN A 45 0.29 1.42 2.50
C GLN A 45 0.82 1.13 3.91
N ASP A 46 1.43 -0.04 4.12
CA ASP A 46 1.96 -0.42 5.43
C ASP A 46 3.18 0.45 5.80
N ILE A 47 4.03 0.72 4.81
CA ILE A 47 5.22 1.60 4.95
C ILE A 47 4.77 3.05 5.20
N PHE A 48 3.75 3.51 4.46
CA PHE A 48 3.18 4.85 4.59
C PHE A 48 2.69 5.14 6.00
N LYS A 49 2.02 4.18 6.66
CA LYS A 49 1.57 4.32 8.05
C LYS A 49 2.73 4.53 9.01
N VAL A 50 3.82 3.78 8.84
CA VAL A 50 5.04 3.93 9.67
C VAL A 50 5.67 5.30 9.45
N LEU A 51 5.84 5.73 8.19
CA LEU A 51 6.40 7.03 7.86
C LEU A 51 5.52 8.20 8.37
N LYS A 52 4.19 8.04 8.32
CA LYS A 52 3.23 9.02 8.83
C LYS A 52 3.35 9.17 10.35
N GLY A 53 3.51 8.08 11.08
CA GLY A 53 3.74 8.10 12.54
C GLY A 53 5.09 8.69 12.96
N LYS A 54 5.96 9.02 12.00
CA LYS A 54 7.29 9.64 12.22
C LYS A 54 7.40 11.03 11.63
N ASN A 55 6.29 11.64 11.22
CA ASN A 55 6.21 13.00 10.69
C ASN A 55 7.08 13.24 9.44
N LEU A 56 7.40 12.20 8.67
CA LEU A 56 8.23 12.28 7.44
C LEU A 56 7.44 12.77 6.20
N GLN A 57 6.21 13.26 6.41
CA GLN A 57 5.31 13.77 5.37
C GLN A 57 5.25 12.87 4.11
N PRO A 58 4.94 11.57 4.26
CA PRO A 58 4.94 10.67 3.11
C PRO A 58 3.84 11.02 2.12
N ARG A 59 4.11 10.83 0.82
CA ARG A 59 3.17 10.94 -0.29
C ARG A 59 3.30 9.70 -1.19
N ILE A 60 2.19 9.22 -1.73
CA ILE A 60 2.17 8.14 -2.72
C ILE A 60 1.81 8.74 -4.07
N LEU A 61 2.80 8.81 -4.96
CA LEU A 61 2.69 9.34 -6.31
C LEU A 61 2.23 8.26 -7.30
N TYR A 62 1.77 8.70 -8.47
CA TYR A 62 1.43 7.81 -9.58
C TYR A 62 2.72 7.24 -10.22
N PRO A 63 2.75 5.97 -10.67
CA PRO A 63 1.73 4.93 -10.48
C PRO A 63 1.87 4.17 -9.15
N ALA A 64 3.09 3.98 -8.60
CA ALA A 64 3.33 3.33 -7.30
C ALA A 64 4.68 3.78 -6.70
N ILE A 65 4.88 5.09 -6.56
CA ILE A 65 6.12 5.67 -6.02
C ILE A 65 5.82 6.23 -4.63
N ILE A 66 6.61 5.87 -3.62
CA ILE A 66 6.56 6.52 -2.30
C ILE A 66 7.58 7.66 -2.27
N SER A 67 7.15 8.83 -1.82
CA SER A 67 8.04 9.95 -1.52
C SER A 67 7.88 10.40 -0.08
N PHE A 68 8.95 10.84 0.55
CA PHE A 68 8.93 11.39 1.91
C PHE A 68 10.11 12.33 2.11
N LYS A 69 9.99 13.24 3.08
CA LYS A 69 11.02 14.20 3.43
C LYS A 69 11.89 13.63 4.54
N VAL A 70 13.21 13.61 4.33
CA VAL A 70 14.22 13.18 5.31
C VAL A 70 15.39 14.13 5.24
N GLU A 71 15.86 14.63 6.40
CA GLU A 71 17.01 15.56 6.46
C GLU A 71 16.89 16.79 5.53
N GLY A 72 15.66 17.26 5.27
CA GLY A 72 15.42 18.39 4.37
C GLY A 72 15.23 18.00 2.89
N GLU A 73 15.67 16.80 2.49
CA GLU A 73 15.57 16.30 1.13
C GLU A 73 14.31 15.46 0.89
N ILE A 74 13.70 15.61 -0.28
CA ILE A 74 12.62 14.73 -0.73
C ILE A 74 13.24 13.54 -1.47
N LYS A 75 13.00 12.32 -0.99
CA LYS A 75 13.44 11.09 -1.65
C LYS A 75 12.25 10.32 -2.19
N ASN A 76 12.46 9.68 -3.35
CA ASN A 76 11.43 8.97 -4.09
C ASN A 76 11.88 7.51 -4.31
N PHE A 77 10.99 6.55 -4.06
CA PHE A 77 11.27 5.12 -4.24
C PHE A 77 10.14 4.44 -5.00
N SER A 78 10.47 3.80 -6.12
CA SER A 78 9.56 2.95 -6.88
C SER A 78 9.58 1.49 -6.40
N ASN A 79 10.72 1.04 -5.84
CA ASN A 79 10.92 -0.32 -5.36
C ASN A 79 11.23 -0.32 -3.86
N LYS A 80 10.58 -1.24 -3.14
CA LYS A 80 10.77 -1.51 -1.72
C LYS A 80 12.20 -1.92 -1.36
N GLN A 81 12.89 -2.64 -2.24
CA GLN A 81 14.28 -3.05 -2.00
C GLN A 81 15.22 -1.84 -1.94
N LYS A 82 15.06 -0.88 -2.87
CA LYS A 82 15.82 0.38 -2.86
C LYS A 82 15.56 1.19 -1.60
N LEU A 83 14.30 1.20 -1.11
CA LEU A 83 13.98 1.83 0.18
C LEU A 83 14.69 1.12 1.35
N LYS A 84 14.77 -0.22 1.32
CA LYS A 84 15.43 -1.00 2.37
C LYS A 84 16.94 -0.71 2.40
N GLU A 85 17.59 -0.68 1.24
CA GLU A 85 19.01 -0.31 1.10
C GLU A 85 19.26 1.10 1.62
N TYR A 86 18.44 2.08 1.22
CA TYR A 86 18.53 3.46 1.72
C TYR A 86 18.27 3.57 3.23
N SER A 87 17.36 2.76 3.77
CA SER A 87 17.07 2.74 5.21
C SER A 87 18.24 2.16 6.03
N ASN A 88 19.08 1.31 5.42
CA ASN A 88 20.24 0.75 6.10
C ASN A 88 21.42 1.73 6.13
N THR A 89 21.56 2.58 5.11
CA THR A 89 22.63 3.58 5.03
C THR A 89 22.34 4.80 5.90
N LYS A 90 21.07 5.19 6.05
CA LYS A 90 20.68 6.35 6.87
C LYS A 90 20.37 5.95 8.32
N PRO A 91 21.11 6.46 9.33
CA PRO A 91 20.93 6.06 10.73
C PRO A 91 19.54 6.46 11.28
N ILE A 92 18.98 7.57 10.82
CA ILE A 92 17.63 8.03 11.16
C ILE A 92 16.58 7.00 10.72
N LEU A 93 16.79 6.35 9.57
CA LEU A 93 15.86 5.38 9.00
C LEU A 93 16.14 3.94 9.46
N LYS A 94 17.36 3.64 9.91
CA LYS A 94 17.75 2.32 10.44
C LYS A 94 16.87 1.88 11.60
N LYS A 95 16.47 2.81 12.47
CA LYS A 95 15.53 2.57 13.59
C LYS A 95 14.14 2.11 13.09
N TYR A 96 13.74 2.52 11.88
CA TYR A 96 12.46 2.17 11.28
C TYR A 96 12.54 0.97 10.33
N GLY A 97 13.73 0.64 9.80
CA GLY A 97 14.04 -0.58 9.04
C GLY A 97 13.46 -1.85 9.66
N ASN A 98 13.61 -1.99 10.98
CA ASN A 98 13.09 -3.12 11.75
C ASN A 98 11.55 -3.14 11.82
N SER A 99 10.88 -2.00 11.72
CA SER A 99 9.42 -1.93 11.68
C SER A 99 8.88 -2.34 10.31
N PHE A 100 9.57 -1.95 9.23
CA PHE A 100 9.23 -2.39 7.87
C PHE A 100 9.36 -3.91 7.71
N SER A 101 10.36 -4.54 8.33
CA SER A 101 10.57 -6.00 8.28
C SER A 101 9.61 -6.79 9.18
N LYS A 102 9.16 -6.23 10.31
CA LYS A 102 8.13 -6.88 11.17
C LYS A 102 6.78 -6.98 10.47
N LEU A 103 6.42 -5.96 9.69
CA LEU A 103 5.14 -5.91 8.95
C LEU A 103 5.05 -7.04 7.90
N THR A 104 6.14 -7.34 7.19
CA THR A 104 6.17 -8.45 6.23
C THR A 104 6.03 -9.83 6.90
N LYS A 105 6.70 -10.04 8.05
CA LYS A 105 6.59 -11.29 8.82
C LYS A 105 5.18 -11.52 9.36
N LYS A 106 4.53 -10.47 9.90
CA LYS A 106 3.16 -10.55 10.44
C LYS A 106 2.14 -10.90 9.35
N LYS A 107 2.28 -10.32 8.16
CA LYS A 107 1.41 -10.63 7.00
C LYS A 107 1.57 -12.09 6.56
N LYS A 108 2.81 -12.58 6.42
CA LYS A 108 3.11 -13.98 6.05
C LYS A 108 2.57 -14.99 7.08
N LYS A 109 2.59 -14.67 8.37
CA LYS A 109 1.99 -15.50 9.43
C LYS A 109 0.46 -15.58 9.30
N ARG A 110 -0.21 -14.43 9.13
CA ARG A 110 -1.67 -14.37 8.96
C ARG A 110 -2.16 -15.13 7.73
N GLU A 111 -1.44 -15.02 6.62
CA GLU A 111 -1.77 -15.72 5.38
C GLU A 111 -1.60 -17.24 5.52
N ARG A 112 -0.55 -17.71 6.19
CA ARG A 112 -0.37 -19.13 6.54
C ARG A 112 -1.49 -19.64 7.44
N GLU A 113 -1.92 -18.86 8.44
CA GLU A 113 -3.04 -19.24 9.31
C GLU A 113 -4.37 -19.29 8.56
N GLN A 114 -4.65 -18.33 7.68
CA GLN A 114 -5.85 -18.35 6.83
C GLN A 114 -5.86 -19.54 5.86
N ARG A 115 -4.70 -19.87 5.26
CA ARG A 115 -4.56 -21.06 4.40
C ARG A 115 -4.80 -22.36 5.17
N LYS A 116 -4.22 -22.48 6.38
CA LYS A 116 -4.49 -23.61 7.29
C LYS A 116 -5.97 -23.73 7.66
N ARG A 117 -6.66 -22.60 7.89
CA ARG A 117 -8.10 -22.58 8.19
C ARG A 117 -8.95 -22.97 6.97
N ARG A 118 -8.61 -22.53 5.76
CA ARG A 118 -9.30 -22.94 4.52
C ARG A 118 -9.19 -24.44 4.27
N ILE A 119 -7.98 -25.01 4.37
CA ILE A 119 -7.76 -26.45 4.21
C ILE A 119 -8.61 -27.24 5.20
N ARG A 120 -8.61 -26.83 6.48
CA ARG A 120 -9.44 -27.47 7.51
C ARG A 120 -10.95 -27.38 7.22
N MET A 121 -11.43 -26.27 6.66
CA MET A 121 -12.83 -26.11 6.27
C MET A 121 -13.18 -27.02 5.08
N GLU A 122 -12.31 -27.09 4.07
CA GLU A 122 -12.49 -27.94 2.88
C GLU A 122 -12.51 -29.44 3.24
N GLU A 123 -11.64 -29.88 4.14
CA GLU A 123 -11.62 -31.27 4.66
C GLU A 123 -12.93 -31.65 5.38
N THR A 124 -13.55 -30.72 6.11
CA THR A 124 -14.81 -30.98 6.84
C THR A 124 -16.06 -31.00 5.95
N THR A 125 -16.01 -30.40 4.76
CA THR A 125 -17.11 -30.40 3.79
C THR A 125 -17.13 -31.64 2.90
N THR A 126 -15.98 -32.19 2.54
CA THR A 126 -15.87 -33.39 1.70
C THR A 126 -16.28 -34.66 2.47
N GLY A 127 -15.98 -34.74 3.77
CA GLY A 127 -16.41 -35.87 4.62
C GLY A 127 -17.92 -35.99 4.84
N LYS A 128 -18.70 -34.93 4.58
CA LYS A 128 -20.17 -34.95 4.65
C LYS A 128 -20.85 -35.36 3.35
N GLN A 129 -20.12 -35.43 2.22
CA GLN A 129 -20.68 -35.82 0.93
C GLN A 129 -20.53 -37.33 0.62
N SER A 130 -19.74 -38.10 1.38
CA SER A 130 -19.60 -39.56 1.23
C SER A 130 -20.51 -40.42 2.13
N LEU A 131 -21.51 -39.83 2.79
CA LEU A 131 -22.44 -40.54 3.70
C LEU A 131 -23.91 -40.52 3.24
N LYS A 132 -24.16 -40.34 1.93
CA LYS A 132 -25.47 -40.57 1.32
C LYS A 132 -25.39 -41.67 0.29
#